data_AF-A0A6A5YS27-F1
#
_entry.id   AF-A0A6A5YS27-F1
#
_cell.length_a   1.000
_cell.length_b   1.000
_cell.length_c   1.000
_cell.angle_alpha   90.00
_cell.angle_beta   90.00
_cell.angle_gamma   90.00
#
_symmetry.space_group_name_H-M   'P 1'
#
loop_
_entity.id
_entity.type
_entity.pdbx_description
1 polymer ?
#
loop_
_entity_poly.entity_id
_entity_poly.type
_entity_poly.pdbx_seq_one_letter_code
_entity_poly.pdbx_strand_id
1 'polypeptide(L)'
;MPTSWAEATAVEKVGTGSYTATLSDDWCIGSVPNGGYVTGVILQVVSTHFSTTLSKQNQPHTIALHAEFLRRTQVGLATFRVEDVKLGRQTSIVHVHMSQDGREEVVAYVTNSNMNTEEGVSFDTGYSLQPAPPSVNLAKLVDDNDENWYLQGKMPFANFRKASTRVNWHFPRKGQAMKSLADEWLCFADGTNFTQESLGFVADVFPQIIESYRDQSQGPFWYPTLLLNLDIKKALPKEGVKWLQVRVQMKRIKNGRMDLEVHVHDAEGDLVVLSHHVGLLLQYSQTPFLCEDYINYSRTNTANMPKEVKQKSGLIVGLNAGHKVTPRQPAPKISRRKGHLSKKTEFVREITREVAGLAPYEKRVIELLRNSKDKRARRLAKKRLGTFGRAKRKVDEMTKIIAESRRAGH
;
A
#
# COMPACT_ATOMS: atom_id res chain seq x y z
N MET A 1 -13.59 13.65 -8.46
CA MET A 1 -13.51 12.21 -8.78
C MET A 1 -12.06 11.81 -8.63
N PRO A 2 -11.76 10.59 -8.15
CA PRO A 2 -10.39 10.10 -8.10
C PRO A 2 -9.79 10.02 -9.52
N THR A 3 -8.48 10.20 -9.66
CA THR A 3 -7.79 10.06 -10.95
C THR A 3 -7.93 8.64 -11.48
N SER A 4 -8.35 8.50 -12.74
CA SER A 4 -8.40 7.21 -13.45
C SER A 4 -7.00 6.61 -13.63
N TRP A 5 -6.92 5.32 -14.00
CA TRP A 5 -5.63 4.68 -14.30
C TRP A 5 -4.88 5.43 -15.41
N ALA A 6 -5.54 5.68 -16.54
CA ALA A 6 -4.95 6.35 -17.70
C ALA A 6 -4.43 7.76 -17.38
N GLU A 7 -5.17 8.54 -16.59
CA GLU A 7 -4.71 9.87 -16.14
C GLU A 7 -3.54 9.77 -15.17
N ALA A 8 -3.61 8.84 -14.22
CA ALA A 8 -2.58 8.68 -13.18
C ALA A 8 -1.27 8.11 -13.73
N THR A 9 -1.31 7.34 -14.82
CA THR A 9 -0.11 6.81 -15.47
C THR A 9 0.30 7.56 -16.72
N ALA A 10 -0.34 8.69 -17.05
CA ALA A 10 0.00 9.47 -18.22
C ALA A 10 1.48 9.89 -18.20
N VAL A 11 2.17 9.64 -19.32
CA VAL A 11 3.59 9.96 -19.51
C VAL A 11 3.73 10.96 -20.65
N GLU A 12 4.55 11.98 -20.42
CA GLU A 12 4.95 12.95 -21.43
C GLU A 12 6.40 12.67 -21.87
N LYS A 13 6.64 12.64 -23.17
CA LYS A 13 7.99 12.56 -23.73
C LYS A 13 8.57 13.97 -23.83
N VAL A 14 9.58 14.26 -23.03
CA VAL A 14 10.24 15.59 -22.99
C VAL A 14 11.55 15.63 -23.77
N GLY A 15 12.06 14.47 -24.19
CA GLY A 15 13.26 14.37 -25.02
C GLY A 15 13.54 12.94 -25.50
N THR A 16 14.66 12.75 -26.21
CA THR A 16 15.13 11.41 -26.58
C THR A 16 15.51 10.64 -25.32
N GLY A 17 14.84 9.51 -25.08
CA GLY A 17 15.04 8.71 -23.87
C GLY A 17 14.65 9.43 -22.57
N SER A 18 13.91 10.54 -22.62
CA SER A 18 13.55 11.34 -21.42
C SER A 18 12.05 11.56 -21.35
N TYR A 19 11.47 11.27 -20.19
CA TYR A 19 10.02 11.29 -19.96
C TYR A 19 9.68 11.88 -18.60
N THR A 20 8.45 12.36 -18.44
CA THR A 20 7.91 12.83 -17.17
C THR A 20 6.53 12.25 -16.91
N ALA A 21 6.22 12.02 -15.63
CA ALA A 21 4.87 11.67 -15.17
C ALA A 21 4.59 12.35 -13.82
N THR A 22 3.32 12.58 -13.51
CA THR A 22 2.92 13.15 -12.20
C THR A 22 2.26 12.06 -11.37
N LEU A 23 2.92 11.63 -10.29
CA LEU A 23 2.40 10.59 -9.41
C LEU A 23 1.24 11.11 -8.57
N SER A 24 0.10 10.42 -8.65
CA SER A 24 -1.16 10.82 -7.99
C SER A 24 -1.28 10.29 -6.56
N ASP A 25 -1.86 11.13 -5.70
CA ASP A 25 -2.17 10.79 -4.30
C ASP A 25 -3.25 9.69 -4.18
N ASP A 26 -4.13 9.56 -5.18
CA ASP A 26 -5.22 8.56 -5.17
C ASP A 26 -4.72 7.11 -5.25
N TRP A 27 -3.47 6.93 -5.68
CA TRP A 27 -2.79 5.65 -5.88
C TRP A 27 -1.74 5.38 -4.80
N CYS A 28 -1.83 6.08 -3.66
CA CYS A 28 -0.92 5.92 -2.53
C CYS A 28 -1.39 4.89 -1.49
N ILE A 29 -0.42 4.32 -0.79
CA ILE A 29 -0.55 3.70 0.53
C ILE A 29 0.09 4.63 1.56
N GLY A 30 -0.75 5.24 2.41
CA GLY A 30 -0.39 6.39 3.20
C GLY A 30 -0.11 7.58 2.29
N SER A 31 1.11 8.09 2.36
CA SER A 31 1.62 9.19 1.51
C SER A 31 2.60 8.68 0.44
N VAL A 32 2.78 7.36 0.32
CA VAL A 32 3.73 6.72 -0.61
C VAL A 32 2.95 6.18 -1.81
N PRO A 33 3.28 6.53 -3.06
CA PRO A 33 2.74 5.86 -4.24
C PRO A 33 2.90 4.33 -4.12
N ASN A 34 1.86 3.55 -4.44
CA ASN A 34 1.96 2.09 -4.41
C ASN A 34 3.06 1.61 -5.40
N GLY A 35 3.79 0.56 -5.03
CA GLY A 35 4.91 0.04 -5.83
C GLY A 35 4.45 -0.40 -7.22
N GLY A 36 3.36 -1.16 -7.29
CA GLY A 36 2.77 -1.58 -8.56
C GLY A 36 2.22 -0.44 -9.41
N TYR A 37 1.69 0.61 -8.80
CA TYR A 37 1.32 1.83 -9.54
C TYR A 37 2.56 2.48 -10.18
N VAL A 38 3.66 2.62 -9.43
CA VAL A 38 4.94 3.11 -9.98
C VAL A 38 5.46 2.19 -11.08
N THR A 39 5.38 0.87 -10.89
CA THR A 39 5.71 -0.12 -11.93
C THR A 39 4.85 0.06 -13.18
N GLY A 40 3.55 0.35 -13.03
CA GLY A 40 2.68 0.65 -14.17
C GLY A 40 3.07 1.92 -14.92
N VAL A 41 3.52 2.97 -14.21
CA VAL A 41 4.10 4.16 -14.85
C VAL A 41 5.39 3.80 -15.61
N ILE A 42 6.26 2.95 -15.05
CA ILE A 42 7.46 2.45 -15.75
C ILE A 42 7.07 1.69 -17.03
N LEU A 43 6.07 0.81 -16.97
CA LEU A 43 5.54 0.11 -18.14
C LEU A 43 4.99 1.10 -19.19
N GLN A 44 4.30 2.17 -18.77
CA GLN A 44 3.85 3.22 -19.68
C GLN A 44 5.02 3.99 -20.33
N VAL A 45 6.08 4.29 -19.58
CA VAL A 45 7.31 4.91 -20.11
C VAL A 45 7.94 4.02 -21.18
N VAL A 46 8.06 2.71 -20.90
CA VAL A 46 8.63 1.73 -21.84
C VAL A 46 7.73 1.60 -23.07
N SER A 47 6.42 1.43 -22.91
CA SER A 47 5.45 1.39 -24.01
C SER A 47 5.55 2.64 -24.90
N THR A 48 5.66 3.83 -24.29
CA THR A 48 5.86 5.10 -25.01
C THR A 48 7.22 5.15 -25.72
N HIS A 49 8.27 4.60 -25.11
CA HIS A 49 9.59 4.55 -25.71
C HIS A 49 9.65 3.65 -26.94
N PHE A 50 9.05 2.45 -26.86
CA PHE A 50 8.99 1.49 -27.96
C PHE A 50 8.05 1.91 -29.08
N SER A 51 6.97 2.63 -28.78
CA SER A 51 6.07 3.19 -29.81
C SER A 51 6.62 4.46 -30.48
N THR A 52 7.57 5.15 -29.87
CA THR A 52 8.15 6.39 -30.40
C THR A 52 9.61 6.22 -30.82
N THR A 53 10.54 6.26 -29.86
CA THR A 53 12.00 6.24 -30.10
C THR A 53 12.45 4.96 -30.77
N LEU A 54 11.93 3.81 -30.33
CA LEU A 54 12.28 2.49 -30.84
C LEU A 54 11.18 1.86 -31.70
N SER A 55 10.32 2.67 -32.34
CA SER A 55 9.21 2.18 -33.18
C SER A 55 9.63 1.16 -34.24
N LYS A 56 10.84 1.31 -34.79
CA LYS A 56 11.42 0.37 -35.78
C LYS A 56 11.66 -1.03 -35.23
N GLN A 57 11.78 -1.21 -33.90
CA GLN A 57 11.98 -2.54 -33.31
C GLN A 57 10.71 -3.40 -33.39
N ASN A 58 9.52 -2.79 -33.50
CA ASN A 58 8.24 -3.49 -33.52
C ASN A 58 8.09 -4.48 -32.33
N GLN A 59 8.50 -4.05 -31.13
CA GLN A 59 8.49 -4.84 -29.90
C GLN A 59 7.60 -4.17 -28.83
N PRO A 60 6.26 -4.18 -29.01
CA PRO A 60 5.36 -3.43 -28.17
C PRO A 60 5.15 -4.04 -26.76
N HIS A 61 5.50 -5.33 -26.56
CA HIS A 61 5.16 -6.04 -25.34
C HIS A 61 6.37 -6.19 -24.42
N THR A 62 6.23 -5.77 -23.18
CA THR A 62 7.18 -6.15 -22.12
C THR A 62 6.96 -7.62 -21.78
N ILE A 63 8.04 -8.41 -21.80
CA ILE A 63 8.02 -9.83 -21.42
C ILE A 63 8.67 -10.07 -20.06
N ALA A 64 9.61 -9.21 -19.67
CA ALA A 64 10.28 -9.28 -18.37
C ALA A 64 10.61 -7.88 -17.84
N LEU A 65 10.41 -7.66 -16.54
CA LEU A 65 10.76 -6.44 -15.84
C LEU A 65 11.35 -6.77 -14.48
N HIS A 66 12.41 -6.08 -14.08
CA HIS A 66 12.97 -6.11 -12.73
C HIS A 66 13.11 -4.68 -12.23
N ALA A 67 12.39 -4.32 -11.17
CA ALA A 67 12.41 -2.99 -10.57
C ALA A 67 12.99 -3.04 -9.15
N GLU A 68 13.97 -2.19 -8.89
CA GLU A 68 14.61 -1.98 -7.59
C GLU A 68 14.16 -0.64 -7.01
N PHE A 69 13.49 -0.69 -5.86
CA PHE A 69 13.03 0.49 -5.13
C PHE A 69 14.15 0.96 -4.19
N LEU A 70 15.06 1.77 -4.74
CA LEU A 70 16.23 2.28 -4.01
C LEU A 70 15.82 3.17 -2.86
N ARG A 71 14.76 3.96 -3.08
CA ARG A 71 14.25 4.95 -2.16
C ARG A 71 12.72 5.07 -2.32
N ARG A 72 12.13 5.86 -1.44
CA ARG A 72 10.68 6.02 -1.34
C ARG A 72 10.23 7.13 -2.29
N THR A 73 9.34 6.77 -3.21
CA THR A 73 8.66 7.72 -4.08
C THR A 73 7.69 8.63 -3.31
N GLN A 74 7.36 9.76 -3.93
CA GLN A 74 6.42 10.77 -3.41
C GLN A 74 5.45 11.24 -4.49
N VAL A 75 4.28 11.73 -4.07
CA VAL A 75 3.32 12.39 -4.94
C VAL A 75 3.97 13.60 -5.64
N GLY A 76 3.67 13.80 -6.91
CA GLY A 76 4.20 14.90 -7.71
C GLY A 76 5.06 14.43 -8.88
N LEU A 77 5.85 15.35 -9.43
CA LEU A 77 6.61 15.12 -10.65
C LEU A 77 7.68 14.03 -10.46
N ALA A 78 7.76 13.13 -11.43
CA ALA A 78 8.82 12.15 -11.60
C ALA A 78 9.40 12.28 -12.99
N THR A 79 10.72 12.19 -13.10
CA THR A 79 11.46 12.20 -14.36
C THR A 79 12.03 10.82 -14.61
N PHE A 80 11.94 10.36 -15.85
CA PHE A 80 12.42 9.07 -16.28
C PHE A 80 13.45 9.23 -17.39
N ARG A 81 14.55 8.50 -17.27
CA ARG A 81 15.57 8.37 -18.30
C ARG A 81 15.65 6.92 -18.73
N VAL A 82 15.57 6.66 -20.03
CA VAL A 82 15.61 5.34 -20.63
C VAL A 82 16.92 5.21 -21.41
N GLU A 83 17.71 4.21 -21.06
CA GLU A 83 18.92 3.80 -21.77
C GLU A 83 18.66 2.56 -22.62
N ASP A 84 19.03 2.62 -23.88
CA ASP A 84 18.95 1.49 -24.81
C ASP A 84 20.15 0.57 -24.56
N VAL A 85 19.97 -0.47 -23.74
CA VAL A 85 21.08 -1.35 -23.32
C VAL A 85 21.46 -2.34 -24.41
N LYS A 86 20.46 -2.98 -25.01
CA LYS A 86 20.63 -3.94 -26.09
C LYS A 86 19.44 -3.87 -27.03
N LEU A 87 19.68 -3.59 -28.30
CA LEU A 87 18.67 -3.64 -29.34
C LEU A 87 18.88 -4.89 -30.18
N GLY A 88 17.86 -5.74 -30.24
CA GLY A 88 17.91 -7.01 -30.97
C GLY A 88 16.67 -7.19 -31.82
N ARG A 89 16.75 -8.13 -32.78
CA ARG A 89 15.64 -8.41 -33.70
C ARG A 89 14.41 -8.99 -32.99
N GLN A 90 14.62 -9.95 -32.09
CA GLN A 90 13.53 -10.59 -31.34
C GLN A 90 13.21 -9.84 -30.05
N THR A 91 14.25 -9.48 -29.31
CA THR A 91 14.10 -8.78 -28.03
C THR A 91 15.05 -7.60 -27.93
N SER A 92 14.60 -6.57 -27.22
CA SER A 92 15.42 -5.44 -26.81
C SER A 92 15.32 -5.26 -25.30
N ILE A 93 16.41 -4.78 -24.69
CA ILE A 93 16.53 -4.52 -23.27
C ILE A 93 16.79 -3.03 -23.08
N VAL A 94 15.99 -2.39 -22.25
CA VAL A 94 16.16 -1.01 -21.83
C VAL A 94 16.36 -0.93 -20.31
N HIS A 95 17.09 0.10 -19.88
CA HIS A 95 17.30 0.41 -18.47
C HIS A 95 16.64 1.75 -18.14
N VAL A 96 15.68 1.72 -17.23
CA VAL A 96 14.85 2.86 -16.86
C VAL A 96 15.31 3.37 -15.50
N HIS A 97 15.67 4.65 -15.45
CA HIS A 97 15.97 5.38 -14.23
C HIS A 97 14.82 6.31 -13.92
N MET A 98 14.26 6.22 -12.72
CA MET A 98 13.24 7.15 -12.22
C MET A 98 13.83 8.02 -11.12
N SER A 99 13.68 9.34 -11.25
CA SER A 99 14.18 10.31 -10.27
C SER A 99 13.11 11.30 -9.82
N GLN A 100 13.21 11.75 -8.57
CA GLN A 100 12.43 12.85 -7.99
C GLN A 100 13.37 13.76 -7.20
N ASP A 101 13.20 15.08 -7.35
CA ASP A 101 14.04 16.09 -6.68
C ASP A 101 15.55 15.85 -6.84
N GLY A 102 15.97 15.39 -8.02
CA GLY A 102 17.38 15.10 -8.35
C GLY A 102 17.95 13.83 -7.71
N ARG A 103 17.11 12.98 -7.10
CA ARG A 103 17.51 11.70 -6.51
C ARG A 103 16.88 10.55 -7.28
N GLU A 104 17.67 9.50 -7.49
CA GLU A 104 17.18 8.27 -8.11
C GLU A 104 16.37 7.45 -7.10
N GLU A 105 15.11 7.20 -7.41
CA GLU A 105 14.17 6.53 -6.50
C GLU A 105 13.95 5.07 -6.90
N VAL A 106 13.87 4.79 -8.21
CA VAL A 106 13.65 3.45 -8.77
C VAL A 106 14.53 3.27 -9.99
N VAL A 107 15.11 2.07 -10.14
CA VAL A 107 15.74 1.64 -11.40
C VAL A 107 15.09 0.35 -11.87
N ALA A 108 14.98 0.17 -13.18
CA ALA A 108 14.39 -1.03 -13.75
C ALA A 108 15.06 -1.50 -15.04
N TYR A 109 15.33 -2.80 -15.15
CA TYR A 109 15.67 -3.44 -16.42
C TYR A 109 14.41 -4.05 -17.02
N VAL A 110 14.15 -3.73 -18.29
CA VAL A 110 12.92 -4.15 -18.98
C VAL A 110 13.27 -4.76 -20.33
N THR A 111 12.78 -5.97 -20.57
CA THR A 111 12.92 -6.69 -21.84
C THR A 111 11.60 -6.63 -22.59
N ASN A 112 11.65 -6.15 -23.83
CA ASN A 112 10.51 -6.09 -24.73
C ASN A 112 10.68 -7.03 -25.93
N SER A 113 9.56 -7.54 -26.42
CA SER A 113 9.40 -8.44 -27.55
C SER A 113 8.09 -8.14 -28.28
N ASN A 114 7.73 -8.96 -29.26
CA ASN A 114 6.43 -8.96 -29.91
C ASN A 114 5.71 -10.30 -29.77
N MET A 115 4.98 -10.47 -28.67
CA MET A 115 4.13 -11.64 -28.41
C MET A 115 3.13 -11.99 -29.52
N ASN A 116 2.74 -11.05 -30.41
CA ASN A 116 1.83 -11.37 -31.52
C ASN A 116 2.53 -12.10 -32.68
N THR A 117 3.85 -12.08 -32.72
CA THR A 117 4.66 -12.67 -33.79
C THR A 117 5.71 -13.64 -33.24
N GLU A 118 5.59 -14.02 -31.97
CA GLU A 118 6.49 -14.99 -31.34
C GLU A 118 6.25 -16.38 -31.92
N GLU A 119 7.34 -17.03 -32.32
CA GLU A 119 7.35 -18.42 -32.77
C GLU A 119 8.28 -19.21 -31.85
N GLY A 120 7.80 -20.35 -31.36
CA GLY A 120 8.56 -21.19 -30.44
C GLY A 120 7.77 -22.45 -30.06
N VAL A 121 8.46 -23.38 -29.40
CA VAL A 121 7.81 -24.57 -28.85
C VAL A 121 6.93 -24.19 -27.66
N SER A 122 5.76 -24.81 -27.57
CA SER A 122 4.83 -24.65 -26.44
C SER A 122 4.55 -26.02 -25.84
N PHE A 123 4.62 -26.11 -24.52
CA PHE A 123 4.33 -27.34 -23.77
C PHE A 123 3.40 -27.02 -22.62
N ASP A 124 2.39 -27.86 -22.42
CA ASP A 124 1.69 -27.92 -21.15
C ASP A 124 2.57 -28.67 -20.15
N THR A 125 2.94 -28.00 -19.07
CA THR A 125 3.77 -28.58 -18.01
C THR A 125 2.94 -29.34 -16.97
N GLY A 126 1.61 -29.30 -17.06
CA GLY A 126 0.69 -29.80 -16.04
C GLY A 126 0.69 -28.97 -14.75
N TYR A 127 1.28 -27.77 -14.78
CA TYR A 127 1.31 -26.88 -13.63
C TYR A 127 -0.10 -26.47 -13.21
N SER A 128 -0.36 -26.50 -11.91
CA SER A 128 -1.60 -26.01 -11.33
C SER A 128 -1.34 -25.38 -9.98
N LEU A 129 -2.15 -24.37 -9.65
CA LEU A 129 -2.13 -23.72 -8.35
C LEU A 129 -2.52 -24.71 -7.24
N GLN A 130 -1.68 -24.83 -6.20
CA GLN A 130 -1.95 -25.70 -5.05
C GLN A 130 -2.00 -24.92 -3.72
N PRO A 131 -3.06 -25.11 -2.89
CA PRO A 131 -4.31 -25.83 -3.19
C PRO A 131 -5.10 -25.10 -4.30
N ALA A 132 -5.95 -25.79 -5.05
CA ALA A 132 -6.71 -25.14 -6.13
C ALA A 132 -7.59 -23.98 -5.60
N PRO A 133 -7.66 -22.83 -6.31
CA PRO A 133 -8.59 -21.76 -5.94
C PRO A 133 -10.04 -22.25 -6.11
N PRO A 134 -11.02 -21.67 -5.37
CA PRO A 134 -12.42 -21.99 -5.58
C PRO A 134 -12.86 -21.68 -7.02
N SER A 135 -13.75 -22.51 -7.58
CA SER A 135 -14.36 -22.22 -8.88
C SER A 135 -15.13 -20.90 -8.84
N VAL A 136 -15.28 -20.25 -9.98
CA VAL A 136 -15.96 -18.95 -10.10
C VAL A 136 -16.93 -18.96 -11.27
N ASN A 137 -18.03 -18.23 -11.13
CA ASN A 137 -18.90 -17.82 -12.22
C ASN A 137 -18.84 -16.30 -12.35
N LEU A 138 -18.04 -15.81 -13.30
CA LEU A 138 -17.80 -14.37 -13.46
C LEU A 138 -19.08 -13.57 -13.77
N ALA A 139 -20.08 -14.17 -14.42
CA ALA A 139 -21.36 -13.50 -14.67
C ALA A 139 -22.12 -13.24 -13.36
N LYS A 140 -22.04 -14.16 -12.39
CA LYS A 140 -22.63 -13.97 -11.05
C LYS A 140 -21.73 -13.14 -10.12
N LEU A 141 -20.42 -13.13 -10.36
CA LEU A 141 -19.46 -12.37 -9.57
C LEU A 141 -19.71 -10.85 -9.67
N VAL A 142 -20.07 -10.35 -10.86
CA VAL A 142 -20.38 -8.92 -11.11
C VAL A 142 -21.44 -8.40 -10.12
N ASP A 143 -22.44 -9.22 -9.81
CA ASP A 143 -23.58 -8.85 -8.97
C ASP A 143 -23.47 -9.40 -7.52
N ASP A 144 -22.28 -9.84 -7.10
CA ASP A 144 -22.02 -10.45 -5.79
C ASP A 144 -22.89 -11.69 -5.47
N ASN A 145 -23.33 -12.41 -6.51
CA ASN A 145 -24.20 -13.59 -6.43
C ASN A 145 -23.46 -14.91 -6.68
N ASP A 146 -22.13 -14.87 -6.76
CA ASP A 146 -21.31 -16.08 -6.88
C ASP A 146 -21.35 -16.93 -5.59
N GLU A 147 -21.36 -18.25 -5.75
CA GLU A 147 -21.47 -19.22 -4.65
C GLU A 147 -20.22 -19.26 -3.76
N ASN A 148 -19.03 -19.07 -4.35
CA ASN A 148 -17.74 -19.25 -3.71
C ASN A 148 -17.06 -17.94 -3.35
N TRP A 149 -17.40 -16.85 -4.04
CA TRP A 149 -16.73 -15.56 -3.93
C TRP A 149 -17.70 -14.48 -3.48
N TYR A 150 -17.21 -13.50 -2.71
CA TYR A 150 -17.99 -12.34 -2.31
C TYR A 150 -17.23 -11.04 -2.54
N LEU A 151 -17.95 -9.98 -2.89
CA LEU A 151 -17.43 -8.62 -2.99
C LEU A 151 -17.11 -8.07 -1.60
N GLN A 152 -15.85 -7.70 -1.38
CA GLN A 152 -15.43 -7.04 -0.15
C GLN A 152 -15.87 -5.56 -0.17
N GLY A 153 -16.94 -5.25 0.56
CA GLY A 153 -17.53 -3.91 0.54
C GLY A 153 -16.58 -2.76 0.95
N LYS A 154 -15.83 -2.91 2.05
CA LYS A 154 -14.82 -1.91 2.44
C LYS A 154 -13.53 -2.57 2.89
N MET A 155 -12.43 -2.19 2.25
CA MET A 155 -11.10 -2.63 2.66
C MET A 155 -10.67 -1.98 3.98
N PRO A 156 -9.98 -2.72 4.87
CA PRO A 156 -9.35 -2.16 6.05
C PRO A 156 -8.44 -0.99 5.68
N PHE A 157 -8.49 0.07 6.47
CA PHE A 157 -7.66 1.26 6.28
C PHE A 157 -7.84 1.98 4.94
N ALA A 158 -8.99 1.90 4.27
CA ALA A 158 -9.26 2.51 2.95
C ALA A 158 -8.75 3.96 2.77
N ASN A 159 -8.92 4.86 3.75
CA ASN A 159 -8.42 6.24 3.63
C ASN A 159 -6.88 6.34 3.66
N PHE A 160 -6.21 5.36 4.26
CA PHE A 160 -4.76 5.22 4.23
C PHE A 160 -4.33 4.48 2.96
N ARG A 161 -4.99 3.36 2.63
CA ARG A 161 -4.71 2.53 1.45
C ARG A 161 -5.56 2.96 0.24
N LYS A 162 -5.39 4.20 -0.23
CA LYS A 162 -6.20 4.76 -1.33
C LYS A 162 -6.06 3.96 -2.62
N ALA A 163 -4.86 3.46 -2.93
CA ALA A 163 -4.62 2.56 -4.05
C ALA A 163 -5.53 1.31 -4.00
N SER A 164 -5.73 0.74 -2.80
CA SER A 164 -6.62 -0.42 -2.62
C SER A 164 -8.09 -0.09 -2.84
N THR A 165 -8.49 1.17 -2.92
CA THR A 165 -9.87 1.57 -3.26
C THR A 165 -10.09 1.73 -4.77
N ARG A 166 -9.03 1.55 -5.58
CA ARG A 166 -9.10 1.62 -7.05
C ARG A 166 -9.61 0.34 -7.68
N VAL A 167 -9.70 -0.76 -6.92
CA VAL A 167 -10.21 -2.06 -7.38
C VAL A 167 -11.33 -2.56 -6.49
N ASN A 168 -12.23 -3.33 -7.10
CA ASN A 168 -13.19 -4.16 -6.40
C ASN A 168 -12.56 -5.52 -6.12
N TRP A 169 -12.61 -5.93 -4.86
CA TRP A 169 -11.96 -7.14 -4.38
C TRP A 169 -13.01 -8.22 -4.17
N HIS A 170 -12.76 -9.41 -4.69
CA HIS A 170 -13.62 -10.55 -4.41
C HIS A 170 -12.80 -11.64 -3.74
N PHE A 171 -13.23 -12.04 -2.54
CA PHE A 171 -12.53 -13.04 -1.73
C PHE A 171 -13.35 -14.32 -1.59
N PRO A 172 -12.70 -15.46 -1.29
CA PRO A 172 -13.42 -16.70 -1.01
C PRO A 172 -14.34 -16.57 0.21
N ARG A 173 -15.62 -16.93 0.07
CA ARG A 173 -16.61 -16.94 1.15
C ARG A 173 -16.22 -17.86 2.31
N LYS A 174 -15.53 -18.96 2.01
CA LYS A 174 -15.02 -19.92 3.01
C LYS A 174 -13.69 -19.49 3.65
N GLY A 175 -13.19 -18.31 3.29
CA GLY A 175 -11.88 -17.82 3.69
C GLY A 175 -10.74 -18.39 2.84
N GLN A 176 -9.55 -17.86 3.07
CA GLN A 176 -8.34 -18.27 2.35
C GLN A 176 -7.91 -19.68 2.77
N ALA A 177 -7.42 -20.47 1.80
CA ALA A 177 -7.03 -21.86 2.05
C ALA A 177 -5.88 -21.99 3.07
N MET A 178 -4.97 -21.01 3.10
CA MET A 178 -3.86 -20.95 4.05
C MET A 178 -3.63 -19.50 4.50
N LYS A 179 -3.06 -19.31 5.69
CA LYS A 179 -2.68 -17.97 6.20
C LYS A 179 -1.61 -17.28 5.36
N SER A 180 -0.74 -18.06 4.73
CA SER A 180 0.36 -17.61 3.87
C SER A 180 -0.09 -17.28 2.45
N LEU A 181 -1.39 -17.35 2.17
CA LEU A 181 -1.93 -17.20 0.82
C LEU A 181 -3.13 -16.27 0.81
N ALA A 182 -3.29 -15.55 -0.29
CA ALA A 182 -4.55 -14.91 -0.65
C ALA A 182 -4.88 -15.20 -2.12
N ASP A 183 -6.05 -15.79 -2.33
CA ASP A 183 -6.75 -15.82 -3.61
C ASP A 183 -7.75 -14.67 -3.69
N GLU A 184 -7.79 -13.99 -4.83
CA GLU A 184 -8.70 -12.88 -5.10
C GLU A 184 -9.04 -12.75 -6.58
N TRP A 185 -10.23 -12.21 -6.85
CA TRP A 185 -10.59 -11.68 -8.17
C TRP A 185 -10.69 -10.17 -8.10
N LEU A 186 -10.06 -9.51 -9.07
CA LEU A 186 -9.99 -8.06 -9.17
C LEU A 186 -10.66 -7.56 -10.45
N CYS A 187 -11.29 -6.39 -10.34
CA CYS A 187 -11.61 -5.50 -11.46
C CYS A 187 -11.44 -4.04 -10.99
N PHE A 188 -11.20 -3.10 -11.91
CA PHE A 188 -11.16 -1.68 -11.51
C PHE A 188 -12.52 -1.21 -10.98
N ALA A 189 -12.48 -0.39 -9.93
CA ALA A 189 -13.68 0.11 -9.25
C ALA A 189 -14.46 1.15 -10.07
N ASP A 190 -13.82 1.78 -11.06
CA ASP A 190 -14.45 2.72 -11.99
C ASP A 190 -15.09 2.01 -13.22
N GLY A 191 -14.99 0.68 -13.30
CA GLY A 191 -15.55 -0.13 -14.37
C GLY A 191 -14.71 -0.21 -15.64
N THR A 192 -13.53 0.42 -15.67
CA THR A 192 -12.59 0.29 -16.78
C THR A 192 -11.90 -1.08 -16.78
N ASN A 193 -11.27 -1.43 -17.90
CA ASN A 193 -10.51 -2.67 -18.03
C ASN A 193 -9.06 -2.50 -17.55
N PHE A 194 -8.49 -3.57 -17.03
CA PHE A 194 -7.05 -3.70 -16.86
C PHE A 194 -6.36 -3.75 -18.21
N THR A 195 -5.39 -2.86 -18.42
CA THR A 195 -4.53 -2.83 -19.62
C THR A 195 -3.21 -3.55 -19.37
N GLN A 196 -2.40 -3.73 -20.42
CA GLN A 196 -1.06 -4.32 -20.33
C GLN A 196 -0.19 -3.62 -19.27
N GLU A 197 -0.20 -2.29 -19.23
CA GLU A 197 0.58 -1.49 -18.29
C GLU A 197 0.04 -1.57 -16.86
N SER A 198 -1.24 -1.91 -16.68
CA SER A 198 -1.84 -2.09 -15.35
C SER A 198 -1.42 -3.39 -14.66
N LEU A 199 -0.79 -4.32 -15.38
CA LEU A 199 -0.30 -5.59 -14.81
C LEU A 199 0.71 -5.37 -13.67
N GLY A 200 1.51 -4.29 -13.72
CA GLY A 200 2.39 -3.91 -12.62
C GLY A 200 1.62 -3.58 -11.34
N PHE A 201 0.48 -2.91 -11.46
CA PHE A 201 -0.40 -2.60 -10.32
C PHE A 201 -1.13 -3.83 -9.81
N VAL A 202 -1.69 -4.64 -10.71
CA VAL A 202 -2.38 -5.90 -10.37
C VAL A 202 -1.45 -6.84 -9.59
N ALA A 203 -0.17 -6.91 -9.96
CA ALA A 203 0.82 -7.75 -9.26
C ALA A 203 1.21 -7.25 -7.85
N ASP A 204 0.91 -6.00 -7.48
CA ASP A 204 1.29 -5.40 -6.19
C ASP A 204 0.09 -4.90 -5.35
N VAL A 205 -1.13 -5.17 -5.80
CA VAL A 205 -2.36 -4.77 -5.11
C VAL A 205 -3.04 -5.98 -4.48
N PHE A 206 -2.52 -6.41 -3.34
CA PHE A 206 -3.01 -7.57 -2.58
C PHE A 206 -3.32 -7.22 -1.11
N PRO A 207 -4.12 -8.06 -0.39
CA PRO A 207 -4.32 -7.94 1.05
C PRO A 207 -3.01 -8.12 1.82
N GLN A 208 -2.91 -7.50 2.98
CA GLN A 208 -1.74 -7.65 3.85
C GLN A 208 -1.75 -9.03 4.53
N ILE A 209 -1.44 -10.11 3.80
CA ILE A 209 -1.45 -11.50 4.29
C ILE A 209 -0.57 -11.70 5.53
N ILE A 210 0.48 -10.89 5.67
CA ILE A 210 1.37 -10.84 6.83
C ILE A 210 0.66 -10.45 8.14
N GLU A 211 -0.42 -9.67 8.08
CA GLU A 211 -1.21 -9.27 9.25
C GLU A 211 -1.87 -10.49 9.94
N SER A 212 -2.05 -11.61 9.22
CA SER A 212 -2.59 -12.85 9.80
C SER A 212 -1.62 -13.57 10.75
N TYR A 213 -0.33 -13.25 10.66
CA TYR A 213 0.74 -13.78 11.51
C TYR A 213 1.14 -12.83 12.64
N ARG A 214 0.72 -11.56 12.54
CA ARG A 214 1.17 -10.51 13.44
C ARG A 214 0.51 -10.61 14.82
N ASP A 215 1.33 -10.48 15.87
CA ASP A 215 0.80 -10.16 17.19
C ASP A 215 0.43 -8.67 17.25
N GLN A 216 -0.86 -8.38 17.49
CA GLN A 216 -1.36 -7.01 17.57
C GLN A 216 -0.69 -6.18 18.68
N SER A 217 -0.04 -6.83 19.67
CA SER A 217 0.73 -6.14 20.71
C SER A 217 1.99 -5.43 20.16
N GLN A 218 2.51 -5.87 19.01
CA GLN A 218 3.77 -5.37 18.43
C GLN A 218 3.63 -4.01 17.72
N GLY A 219 2.42 -3.44 17.69
CA GLY A 219 2.13 -2.19 16.99
C GLY A 219 2.08 -2.37 15.47
N PRO A 220 1.90 -1.28 14.70
CA PRO A 220 1.87 -1.38 13.24
C PRO A 220 3.27 -1.66 12.67
N PHE A 221 3.31 -2.40 11.57
CA PHE A 221 4.51 -2.57 10.74
C PHE A 221 4.30 -1.94 9.37
N TRP A 222 5.38 -1.46 8.80
CA TRP A 222 5.48 -1.04 7.42
C TRP A 222 6.20 -2.11 6.62
N TYR A 223 5.73 -2.32 5.39
CA TYR A 223 6.15 -3.41 4.52
C TYR A 223 6.68 -2.84 3.19
N PRO A 224 7.86 -2.19 3.16
CA PRO A 224 8.40 -1.68 1.91
C PRO A 224 8.88 -2.83 1.02
N THR A 225 8.50 -2.77 -0.24
CA THR A 225 9.07 -3.59 -1.32
C THR A 225 10.45 -3.05 -1.64
N LEU A 226 11.44 -3.94 -1.71
CA LEU A 226 12.80 -3.66 -2.20
C LEU A 226 12.89 -3.96 -3.69
N LEU A 227 12.36 -5.13 -4.08
CA LEU A 227 12.39 -5.63 -5.45
C LEU A 227 11.00 -6.13 -5.85
N LEU A 228 10.61 -5.84 -7.08
CA LEU A 228 9.47 -6.42 -7.77
C LEU A 228 9.92 -6.83 -9.17
N ASN A 229 9.64 -8.06 -9.59
CA ASN A 229 9.81 -8.46 -10.99
C ASN A 229 8.48 -8.86 -11.62
N LEU A 230 8.37 -8.71 -12.94
CA LEU A 230 7.28 -9.25 -13.73
C LEU A 230 7.86 -10.18 -14.79
N ASP A 231 7.29 -11.37 -14.91
CA ASP A 231 7.49 -12.30 -16.02
C ASP A 231 6.13 -12.49 -16.69
N ILE A 232 5.94 -11.80 -17.82
CA ILE A 232 4.66 -11.69 -18.51
C ILE A 232 4.61 -12.80 -19.57
N LYS A 233 3.67 -13.72 -19.39
CA LYS A 233 3.49 -14.91 -20.22
C LYS A 233 2.50 -14.72 -21.36
N LYS A 234 1.53 -13.82 -21.18
CA LYS A 234 0.43 -13.60 -22.12
C LYS A 234 0.18 -12.10 -22.30
N ALA A 235 0.07 -11.65 -23.54
CA ALA A 235 -0.41 -10.31 -23.85
C ALA A 235 -1.92 -10.23 -23.59
N LEU A 236 -2.37 -9.13 -23.01
CA LEU A 236 -3.79 -8.83 -22.91
C LEU A 236 -4.31 -8.32 -24.27
N PRO A 237 -5.62 -8.49 -24.56
CA PRO A 237 -6.28 -7.79 -25.65
C PRO A 237 -6.06 -6.28 -25.57
N LYS A 238 -6.12 -5.58 -26.70
CA LYS A 238 -5.84 -4.14 -26.79
C LYS A 238 -6.81 -3.31 -25.95
N GLU A 239 -8.06 -3.75 -25.86
CA GLU A 239 -9.13 -3.18 -25.04
C GLU A 239 -9.00 -3.52 -23.55
N GLY A 240 -8.01 -4.34 -23.18
CA GLY A 240 -7.81 -4.84 -21.83
C GLY A 240 -8.82 -5.91 -21.41
N VAL A 241 -8.75 -6.32 -20.16
CA VAL A 241 -9.67 -7.30 -19.57
C VAL A 241 -10.32 -6.76 -18.30
N LYS A 242 -11.57 -7.13 -18.06
CA LYS A 242 -12.29 -6.71 -16.85
C LYS A 242 -11.78 -7.44 -15.61
N TRP A 243 -11.53 -8.74 -15.75
CA TRP A 243 -11.28 -9.64 -14.63
C TRP A 243 -9.89 -10.22 -14.69
N LEU A 244 -9.18 -10.18 -13.57
CA LEU A 244 -7.95 -10.91 -13.34
C LEU A 244 -8.05 -11.63 -11.99
N GLN A 245 -7.68 -12.91 -11.98
CA GLN A 245 -7.50 -13.69 -10.76
C GLN A 245 -6.08 -13.49 -10.29
N VAL A 246 -5.91 -13.19 -9.00
CA VAL A 246 -4.61 -13.05 -8.38
C VAL A 246 -4.49 -14.05 -7.25
N ARG A 247 -3.38 -14.77 -7.23
CA ARG A 247 -2.93 -15.52 -6.06
C ARG A 247 -1.62 -14.96 -5.57
N VAL A 248 -1.59 -14.57 -4.30
CA VAL A 248 -0.37 -14.19 -3.59
C VAL A 248 -0.02 -15.25 -2.57
N GLN A 249 1.25 -15.65 -2.53
CA GLN A 249 1.80 -16.61 -1.57
C GLN A 249 3.05 -16.03 -0.90
N MET A 250 3.19 -16.29 0.40
CA MET A 250 4.38 -15.93 1.18
C MET A 250 5.02 -17.20 1.72
N LYS A 251 6.27 -17.48 1.35
CA LYS A 251 6.96 -18.72 1.73
C LYS A 251 7.61 -18.59 3.09
N ARG A 252 8.28 -17.47 3.39
CA ARG A 252 8.99 -17.30 4.66
C ARG A 252 9.26 -15.85 5.04
N ILE A 253 8.95 -15.52 6.30
CA ILE A 253 9.49 -14.32 6.95
C ILE A 253 10.69 -14.74 7.81
N LYS A 254 11.85 -14.13 7.58
CA LYS A 254 13.06 -14.40 8.37
C LYS A 254 13.81 -13.10 8.64
N ASN A 255 14.02 -12.81 9.92
CA ASN A 255 14.79 -11.65 10.38
C ASN A 255 14.33 -10.32 9.76
N GLY A 256 13.02 -10.10 9.66
CA GLY A 256 12.46 -8.86 9.11
C GLY A 256 12.50 -8.76 7.58
N ARG A 257 12.83 -9.83 6.87
CA ARG A 257 12.71 -9.93 5.40
C ARG A 257 11.62 -10.93 5.03
N MET A 258 10.85 -10.61 4.01
CA MET A 258 9.76 -11.42 3.48
C MET A 258 9.87 -11.59 1.96
N ASP A 259 9.34 -12.70 1.47
CA ASP A 259 9.07 -12.93 0.06
C ASP A 259 7.57 -12.89 -0.24
N LEU A 260 7.23 -12.55 -1.46
CA LEU A 260 5.90 -12.78 -2.03
C LEU A 260 6.06 -13.38 -3.41
N GLU A 261 5.23 -14.36 -3.73
CA GLU A 261 5.07 -14.93 -5.06
C GLU A 261 3.64 -14.66 -5.51
N VAL A 262 3.50 -14.06 -6.68
CA VAL A 262 2.23 -13.60 -7.22
C VAL A 262 2.00 -14.26 -8.57
N HIS A 263 0.83 -14.87 -8.72
CA HIS A 263 0.34 -15.41 -9.98
C HIS A 263 -0.88 -14.61 -10.40
N VAL A 264 -0.87 -14.12 -11.63
CA VAL A 264 -2.02 -13.43 -12.24
C VAL A 264 -2.54 -14.29 -13.38
N HIS A 265 -3.81 -14.66 -13.34
CA HIS A 265 -4.49 -15.40 -14.39
C HIS A 265 -5.65 -14.56 -14.97
N ASP A 266 -6.01 -14.84 -16.21
CA ASP A 266 -7.19 -14.25 -16.83
C ASP A 266 -8.49 -14.99 -16.47
N ALA A 267 -9.58 -14.61 -17.13
CA ALA A 267 -10.90 -15.18 -16.92
C ALA A 267 -11.00 -16.67 -17.30
N GLU A 268 -10.18 -17.10 -18.25
CA GLU A 268 -10.10 -18.46 -18.76
C GLU A 268 -9.20 -19.36 -17.89
N GLY A 269 -8.41 -18.75 -17.01
CA GLY A 269 -7.48 -19.44 -16.12
C GLY A 269 -6.06 -19.57 -16.70
N ASP A 270 -5.77 -18.89 -17.81
CA ASP A 270 -4.42 -18.87 -18.38
C ASP A 270 -3.51 -17.97 -17.55
N LEU A 271 -2.26 -18.40 -17.38
CA LEU A 271 -1.25 -17.63 -16.67
C LEU A 271 -0.84 -16.40 -17.50
N VAL A 272 -1.06 -15.21 -16.94
CA VAL A 272 -0.71 -13.93 -17.57
C VAL A 272 0.61 -13.40 -17.03
N VAL A 273 0.79 -13.39 -15.70
CA VAL A 273 2.00 -12.86 -15.05
C VAL A 273 2.44 -13.74 -13.89
N LEU A 274 3.75 -13.94 -13.80
CA LEU A 274 4.44 -14.32 -12.58
C LEU A 274 5.19 -13.12 -12.00
N SER A 275 5.13 -12.95 -10.69
CA SER A 275 5.89 -11.91 -10.00
C SER A 275 6.43 -12.44 -8.67
N HIS A 276 7.62 -11.99 -8.30
CA HIS A 276 8.26 -12.29 -7.03
C HIS A 276 8.79 -11.00 -6.39
N HIS A 277 8.36 -10.74 -5.17
CA HIS A 277 8.75 -9.54 -4.44
C HIS A 277 9.71 -9.90 -3.31
N VAL A 278 10.68 -9.02 -3.07
CA VAL A 278 11.46 -9.01 -1.83
C VAL A 278 11.03 -7.80 -1.04
N GLY A 279 10.61 -8.00 0.21
CA GLY A 279 10.17 -6.91 1.09
C GLY A 279 10.80 -6.97 2.48
N LEU A 280 10.70 -5.86 3.20
CA LEU A 280 11.07 -5.78 4.61
C LEU A 280 9.82 -5.73 5.49
N LEU A 281 10.00 -6.09 6.76
CA LEU A 281 9.04 -5.94 7.84
C LEU A 281 9.65 -5.01 8.89
N LEU A 282 9.26 -3.73 8.85
CA LEU A 282 9.83 -2.68 9.67
C LEU A 282 8.81 -2.20 10.70
N GLN A 283 9.20 -2.13 11.97
CA GLN A 283 8.32 -1.60 13.00
C GLN A 283 8.19 -0.08 12.84
N TYR A 284 6.98 0.48 12.96
CA TYR A 284 6.77 1.93 12.79
C TYR A 284 7.58 2.79 13.78
N SER A 285 7.89 2.27 14.97
CA SER A 285 8.74 2.95 15.95
C SER A 285 10.17 3.19 15.45
N GLN A 286 10.61 2.39 14.47
CA GLN A 286 11.93 2.48 13.85
C GLN A 286 11.91 3.34 12.57
N THR A 287 10.74 3.84 12.14
CA THR A 287 10.54 4.65 10.94
C THR A 287 9.87 6.00 11.27
N PRO A 288 10.67 7.04 11.60
CA PRO A 288 10.17 8.30 12.17
C PRO A 288 9.08 9.01 11.35
N PHE A 289 9.15 8.93 10.03
CA PHE A 289 8.28 9.67 9.10
C PHE A 289 6.90 9.02 8.95
N LEU A 290 6.84 7.69 8.85
CA LEU A 290 5.56 6.96 8.78
C LEU A 290 4.86 6.91 10.13
N CYS A 291 5.62 6.97 11.22
CA CYS A 291 5.07 7.19 12.56
C CYS A 291 4.17 8.43 12.57
N GLU A 292 4.53 9.53 11.93
CA GLU A 292 3.72 10.75 11.89
C GLU A 292 2.43 10.57 11.07
N ASP A 293 2.48 9.93 9.90
CA ASP A 293 1.31 9.64 9.06
C ASP A 293 0.33 8.66 9.74
N TYR A 294 0.82 7.57 10.32
CA TYR A 294 -0.02 6.64 11.07
C TYR A 294 -0.52 7.26 12.37
N ILE A 295 0.28 8.08 13.05
CA ILE A 295 -0.19 8.85 14.21
C ILE A 295 -1.29 9.81 13.78
N ASN A 296 -1.18 10.48 12.64
CA ASN A 296 -2.20 11.39 12.13
C ASN A 296 -3.48 10.63 11.72
N TYR A 297 -3.35 9.50 11.03
CA TYR A 297 -4.46 8.60 10.70
C TYR A 297 -5.14 8.02 11.96
N SER A 298 -4.36 7.49 12.91
CA SER A 298 -4.89 6.96 14.16
C SER A 298 -5.50 8.06 15.02
N ARG A 299 -4.97 9.29 15.02
CA ARG A 299 -5.58 10.44 15.71
C ARG A 299 -6.94 10.82 15.13
N THR A 300 -7.13 10.72 13.81
CA THR A 300 -8.41 11.01 13.16
C THR A 300 -9.41 9.86 13.31
N ASN A 301 -8.98 8.59 13.30
CA ASN A 301 -9.89 7.43 13.36
C ASN A 301 -10.10 6.81 14.76
N THR A 302 -9.15 6.90 15.71
CA THR A 302 -9.35 6.38 17.08
C THR A 302 -10.32 7.23 17.90
N ALA A 303 -10.61 8.45 17.47
CA ALA A 303 -11.65 9.28 18.08
C ALA A 303 -13.07 8.80 17.76
N ASN A 304 -13.25 7.95 16.73
CA ASN A 304 -14.57 7.61 16.18
C ASN A 304 -14.87 6.10 16.07
N MET A 305 -13.96 5.18 16.41
CA MET A 305 -14.33 3.76 16.44
C MET A 305 -15.20 3.45 17.67
N PRO A 306 -16.46 3.02 17.50
CA PRO A 306 -17.18 2.42 18.61
C PRO A 306 -16.40 1.19 19.07
N LYS A 307 -16.23 1.01 20.39
CA LYS A 307 -15.76 -0.27 20.92
C LYS A 307 -16.77 -1.33 20.51
N GLU A 308 -16.39 -2.18 19.57
CA GLU A 308 -17.24 -3.26 19.10
C GLU A 308 -17.59 -4.19 20.26
N VAL A 309 -18.88 -4.27 20.59
CA VAL A 309 -19.37 -5.18 21.62
C VAL A 309 -19.24 -6.62 21.10
N LYS A 310 -18.20 -7.33 21.56
CA LYS A 310 -17.96 -8.73 21.17
C LYS A 310 -19.06 -9.65 21.72
N GLN A 311 -19.56 -10.55 20.85
CA GLN A 311 -20.56 -11.55 21.24
C GLN A 311 -19.99 -12.52 22.28
N LYS A 312 -20.79 -12.84 23.29
CA LYS A 312 -20.42 -13.80 24.33
C LYS A 312 -20.40 -15.22 23.76
N SER A 313 -19.47 -16.05 24.20
CA SER A 313 -19.21 -17.39 23.63
C SER A 313 -20.15 -18.48 24.15
N GLY A 314 -20.94 -18.22 25.21
CA GLY A 314 -21.76 -19.25 25.88
C GLY A 314 -20.96 -20.16 26.81
N LEU A 315 -19.64 -19.96 26.91
CA LEU A 315 -18.76 -20.74 27.78
C LEU A 315 -18.85 -20.22 29.22
N ILE A 316 -18.74 -21.14 30.19
CA ILE A 316 -18.75 -20.81 31.63
C ILE A 316 -17.44 -20.09 32.04
N VAL A 317 -16.31 -20.46 31.43
CA VAL A 317 -15.00 -19.81 31.61
C VAL A 317 -14.25 -19.72 30.27
N GLY A 318 -13.41 -18.69 30.08
CA GLY A 318 -12.64 -18.46 28.86
C GLY A 318 -12.90 -17.12 28.17
N LEU A 319 -12.26 -16.90 27.02
CA LEU A 319 -12.37 -15.64 26.28
C LEU A 319 -13.83 -15.39 25.86
N ASN A 320 -14.35 -14.21 26.17
CA ASN A 320 -15.76 -13.83 25.95
C ASN A 320 -16.79 -14.75 26.64
N ALA A 321 -16.42 -15.46 27.72
CA ALA A 321 -17.35 -16.29 28.50
C ALA A 321 -18.58 -15.51 29.01
N GLY A 322 -19.69 -16.24 29.18
CA GLY A 322 -21.01 -15.74 29.55
C GLY A 322 -22.11 -16.15 28.57
N HIS A 323 -23.36 -16.03 29.02
CA HIS A 323 -24.56 -16.37 28.25
C HIS A 323 -24.62 -15.57 26.95
N LYS A 324 -24.93 -16.24 25.82
CA LYS A 324 -25.10 -15.60 24.51
C LYS A 324 -26.31 -14.66 24.58
N VAL A 325 -26.08 -13.37 24.43
CA VAL A 325 -27.12 -12.34 24.34
C VAL A 325 -26.94 -11.54 23.06
N THR A 326 -28.03 -11.02 22.50
CA THR A 326 -27.99 -10.12 21.34
C THR A 326 -27.38 -8.78 21.78
N PRO A 327 -26.15 -8.43 21.36
CA PRO A 327 -25.49 -7.23 21.85
C PRO A 327 -26.06 -5.99 21.15
N ARG A 328 -26.64 -5.05 21.91
CA ARG A 328 -27.09 -3.76 21.37
C ARG A 328 -25.91 -2.80 21.32
N GLN A 329 -25.55 -2.32 20.12
CA GLN A 329 -24.50 -1.30 19.95
C GLN A 329 -25.01 0.06 20.46
N PRO A 330 -24.43 0.64 21.53
CA PRO A 330 -24.87 1.94 22.01
C PRO A 330 -24.36 3.04 21.07
N ALA A 331 -25.23 4.03 20.79
CA ALA A 331 -24.84 5.19 20.00
C ALA A 331 -23.64 5.92 20.63
N PRO A 332 -22.67 6.41 19.84
CA PRO A 332 -21.49 7.08 20.36
C PRO A 332 -21.87 8.38 21.10
N LYS A 333 -21.64 8.40 22.43
CA LYS A 333 -21.92 9.57 23.29
C LYS A 333 -21.19 10.82 22.78
N ILE A 334 -21.92 11.94 22.71
CA ILE A 334 -21.41 13.25 22.28
C ILE A 334 -20.19 13.69 23.13
N SER A 335 -20.17 13.40 24.42
CA SER A 335 -19.04 13.71 25.32
C SER A 335 -17.73 12.96 25.00
N ARG A 336 -17.78 11.90 24.17
CA ARG A 336 -16.60 11.20 23.67
C ARG A 336 -16.09 11.77 22.34
N ARG A 337 -16.87 12.63 21.67
CA ARG A 337 -16.41 13.39 20.51
C ARG A 337 -15.48 14.48 21.01
N LYS A 338 -14.17 14.25 20.91
CA LYS A 338 -13.21 15.34 20.99
C LYS A 338 -13.47 16.20 19.76
N GLY A 339 -13.90 17.45 19.95
CA GLY A 339 -14.24 18.36 18.85
C GLY A 339 -13.16 18.35 17.76
N HIS A 340 -13.61 18.39 16.50
CA HIS A 340 -12.74 18.44 15.33
C HIS A 340 -11.78 19.63 15.47
N LEU A 341 -10.47 19.38 15.41
CA LEU A 341 -9.47 20.43 15.41
C LEU A 341 -9.48 21.06 14.02
N SER A 342 -10.12 22.22 13.87
CA SER A 342 -10.07 22.95 12.60
C SER A 342 -8.66 23.49 12.37
N LYS A 343 -8.26 23.62 11.09
CA LYS A 343 -6.98 24.25 10.69
C LYS A 343 -6.80 25.63 11.34
N LYS A 344 -7.88 26.41 11.43
CA LYS A 344 -7.88 27.71 12.12
C LYS A 344 -7.55 27.59 13.61
N THR A 345 -8.12 26.60 14.30
CA THR A 345 -7.87 26.38 15.73
C THR A 345 -6.46 25.87 15.99
N GLU A 346 -5.89 25.09 15.08
CA GLU A 346 -4.49 24.66 15.14
C GLU A 346 -3.54 25.85 14.99
N PHE A 347 -3.71 26.65 13.93
CA PHE A 347 -2.93 27.87 13.69
C PHE A 347 -2.99 28.87 14.86
N VAL A 348 -4.18 29.12 15.41
CA VAL A 348 -4.33 30.01 16.58
C VAL A 348 -3.59 29.47 17.81
N ARG A 349 -3.61 28.15 18.02
CA ARG A 349 -2.90 27.52 19.16
C ARG A 349 -1.38 27.57 19.00
N GLU A 350 -0.90 27.50 17.77
CA GLU A 350 0.52 27.65 17.44
C GLU A 350 1.00 29.07 17.75
N ILE A 351 0.35 30.10 17.20
CA ILE A 351 0.67 31.52 17.48
C ILE A 351 0.60 31.82 18.99
N THR A 352 -0.48 31.39 19.65
CA THR A 352 -0.63 31.63 21.10
C THR A 352 0.52 31.01 21.89
N ARG A 353 1.01 29.83 21.48
CA ARG A 353 2.12 29.15 22.15
C ARG A 353 3.46 29.84 21.90
N GLU A 354 3.66 30.37 20.69
CA GLU A 354 4.83 31.17 20.36
C GLU A 354 4.90 32.43 21.23
N VAL A 355 3.79 33.17 21.32
CA VAL A 355 3.72 34.45 22.06
C VAL A 355 3.73 34.25 23.58
N ALA A 356 2.93 33.32 24.11
CA ALA A 356 2.79 33.14 25.56
C ALA A 356 3.83 32.19 26.17
N GLY A 357 4.51 31.39 25.33
CA GLY A 357 5.46 30.38 25.77
C GLY A 357 4.84 29.23 26.56
N LEU A 358 5.70 28.41 27.17
CA LEU A 358 5.29 27.24 27.96
C LEU A 358 4.83 27.62 29.37
N ALA A 359 3.78 26.94 29.85
CA ALA A 359 3.31 27.11 31.22
C ALA A 359 4.37 26.64 32.24
N PRO A 360 4.38 27.15 33.49
CA PRO A 360 5.39 26.78 34.49
C PRO A 360 5.50 25.27 34.75
N TYR A 361 4.38 24.55 34.76
CA TYR A 361 4.39 23.10 34.95
C TYR A 361 4.92 22.34 33.72
N GLU A 362 4.74 22.88 32.51
CA GLU A 362 5.26 22.32 31.26
C GLU A 362 6.79 22.44 31.22
N LYS A 363 7.33 23.60 31.62
CA LYS A 363 8.77 23.80 31.82
C LYS A 363 9.36 22.79 32.82
N ARG A 364 8.68 22.57 33.94
CA ARG A 364 9.09 21.56 34.95
C ARG A 364 9.01 20.12 34.42
N VAL A 365 8.05 19.82 33.56
CA VAL A 365 7.97 18.51 32.88
C VAL A 365 9.17 18.34 31.95
N ILE A 366 9.53 19.35 31.15
CA ILE A 366 10.71 19.32 30.28
C ILE A 366 12.00 19.07 31.07
N GLU A 367 12.18 19.75 32.21
CA GLU A 367 13.34 19.57 33.08
C GLU A 367 13.44 18.13 33.61
N LEU A 368 12.31 17.52 33.99
CA LEU A 368 12.28 16.12 34.42
C LEU A 368 12.61 15.16 33.27
N LEU A 369 12.15 15.46 32.05
CA LEU A 369 12.43 14.64 30.87
C LEU A 369 13.89 14.74 30.42
N ARG A 370 14.52 15.93 30.51
CA ARG A 370 15.96 16.11 30.25
C ARG A 370 16.84 15.28 31.20
N ASN A 371 16.36 15.01 32.41
CA ASN A 371 17.02 14.19 33.42
C ASN A 371 16.57 12.73 33.42
N SER A 372 15.91 12.24 32.36
CA SER A 372 15.42 10.86 32.23
C SER A 372 14.48 10.41 33.36
N LYS A 373 13.69 11.34 33.95
CA LYS A 373 12.75 11.08 35.05
C LYS A 373 11.30 10.96 34.58
N ASP A 374 11.03 10.17 33.54
CA ASP A 374 9.73 10.00 32.88
C ASP A 374 8.57 9.68 33.83
N LYS A 375 8.80 8.78 34.80
CA LYS A 375 7.77 8.40 35.77
C LYS A 375 7.35 9.58 36.66
N ARG A 376 8.31 10.45 37.04
CA ARG A 376 8.04 11.67 37.81
C ARG A 376 7.37 12.74 36.95
N ALA A 377 7.81 12.90 35.70
CA ALA A 377 7.18 13.80 34.73
C ALA A 377 5.69 13.46 34.51
N ARG A 378 5.38 12.17 34.30
CA ARG A 378 3.99 11.68 34.13
C ARG A 378 3.16 11.86 35.41
N ARG A 379 3.74 11.66 36.60
CA ARG A 379 3.05 11.93 37.88
C ARG A 379 2.73 13.42 38.06
N LEU A 380 3.68 14.30 37.77
CA LEU A 380 3.50 15.75 37.84
C LEU A 380 2.41 16.22 36.87
N ALA A 381 2.47 15.77 35.61
CA ALA A 381 1.47 16.10 34.60
C ALA A 381 0.08 15.55 34.97
N LYS A 382 -0.01 14.35 35.57
CA LYS A 382 -1.29 13.80 36.08
C LYS A 382 -1.86 14.66 37.20
N LYS A 383 -1.02 15.10 38.16
CA LYS A 383 -1.46 15.98 39.26
C LYS A 383 -2.03 17.31 38.74
N ARG A 384 -1.51 17.82 37.62
CA ARG A 384 -1.98 19.09 37.01
C ARG A 384 -3.17 18.92 36.07
N LEU A 385 -3.26 17.82 35.33
CA LEU A 385 -4.26 17.61 34.27
C LEU A 385 -5.40 16.65 34.65
N GLY A 386 -5.34 16.08 35.85
CA GLY A 386 -6.33 15.19 36.45
C GLY A 386 -6.20 13.72 35.99
N THR A 387 -6.24 13.46 34.68
CA THR A 387 -6.28 12.08 34.17
C THR A 387 -4.94 11.60 33.62
N PHE A 388 -4.67 10.30 33.75
CA PHE A 388 -3.45 9.68 33.22
C PHE A 388 -3.34 9.84 31.69
N GLY A 389 -4.45 9.71 30.97
CA GLY A 389 -4.47 9.89 29.51
C GLY A 389 -4.17 11.33 29.07
N ARG A 390 -4.51 12.35 29.86
CA ARG A 390 -4.10 13.74 29.60
C ARG A 390 -2.62 13.94 29.94
N ALA A 391 -2.16 13.36 31.04
CA ALA A 391 -0.76 13.40 31.45
C ALA A 391 0.18 12.79 30.41
N LYS A 392 -0.15 11.60 29.89
CA LYS A 392 0.62 10.93 28.84
C LYS A 392 0.75 11.82 27.60
N ARG A 393 -0.37 12.32 27.09
CA ARG A 393 -0.38 13.22 25.92
C ARG A 393 0.46 14.47 26.11
N LYS A 394 0.37 15.11 27.29
CA LYS A 394 1.15 16.31 27.58
C LYS A 394 2.65 16.02 27.69
N VAL A 395 3.03 14.89 28.27
CA VAL A 395 4.44 14.46 28.31
C VAL A 395 4.97 14.20 26.90
N ASP A 396 4.20 13.50 26.06
CA ASP A 396 4.60 13.22 24.68
C ASP A 396 4.76 14.53 23.86
N GLU A 397 3.89 15.53 24.10
CA GLU A 397 4.01 16.88 23.53
C GLU A 397 5.30 17.59 23.97
N MET A 398 5.66 17.52 25.26
CA MET A 398 6.90 18.12 25.78
C MET A 398 8.16 17.44 25.21
N THR A 399 8.11 16.12 24.98
CA THR A 399 9.20 15.39 24.33
C THR A 399 9.41 15.86 22.89
N LYS A 400 8.33 16.13 22.14
CA LYS A 400 8.41 16.69 20.77
C LYS A 400 9.10 18.06 20.77
N ILE A 401 8.73 18.94 21.70
CA ILE A 401 9.36 20.27 21.85
C ILE A 401 10.86 20.17 22.17
N ILE A 402 11.27 19.22 23.01
CA ILE A 402 12.70 18.99 23.29
C ILE A 402 13.44 18.56 22.01
N ALA A 403 12.82 17.69 21.19
CA ALA A 403 13.41 17.23 19.94
C ALA A 403 13.51 18.36 18.90
N GLU A 404 12.49 19.20 18.76
CA GLU A 404 12.48 20.36 17.87
C GLU A 404 13.52 21.41 18.28
N SER A 405 13.61 21.71 19.58
CA SER A 405 14.63 22.62 20.12
C SER A 405 16.06 22.12 19.89
N ARG A 406 16.30 20.81 19.79
CA ARG A 406 17.62 20.25 19.42
C ARG A 406 17.90 20.36 17.92
N ARG A 407 16.87 20.35 17.07
CA ARG A 407 17.03 20.50 15.61
C ARG A 407 17.27 21.95 15.20
N ALA A 408 16.67 22.92 15.90
CA ALA A 408 16.83 24.34 15.61
C ALA A 408 18.13 24.97 16.16
N GLY A 409 18.92 24.21 16.93
CA GLY A 409 20.19 24.65 17.50
C GLY A 409 21.44 24.16 16.74
N HIS A 410 21.26 23.60 15.55
CA HIS A 410 22.33 23.14 14.65
C HIS A 410 22.27 23.87 13.31
#